data_AF-A0A240U2S1-F1
#
_entry.id   AF-A0A240U2S1-F1
#
_cell.length_a   1.000
_cell.length_b   1.000
_cell.length_c   1.000
_cell.angle_alpha   90.00
_cell.angle_beta   90.00
_cell.angle_gamma   90.00
#
_symmetry.space_group_name_H-M   'P 1'
#
loop_
_entity.id
_entity.type
_entity.pdbx_description
1 polymer ?
#
loop_
_entity_poly.entity_id
_entity_poly.type
_entity_poly.pdbx_seq_one_letter_code
_entity_poly.pdbx_strand_id
1 'polypeptide(L)'
;MVDPHHVAHWYPTAAYLYVLWLDALALAWEYLRRHPDYRLDWLRRHRRPQVAQQAAHRWGLRLLEDPTLDARDAHPVWLPGHAAVVQLYPDADPPPDATAFAFWSLPGHKQLLHDGKGLTLIARSPDHCQRYALAPGLEDGKAVVYARRGGAAVPARGHAPDAALAAAKPRPTPAALLELHTLQALDATLAGASLREVGEGLFGVEAVADWYSDGGLRSKVRRLARRGDALMRGGYRQLAQLPPLEKGRSEDDAKRP
;
A
#
# COMPACT_ATOMS: atom_id res chain seq x y z
N MET A 1 -30.81 26.07 0.26
CA MET A 1 -31.17 24.64 0.17
C MET A 1 -29.83 23.91 0.06
N VAL A 2 -29.26 23.55 1.21
CA VAL A 2 -27.96 22.87 1.32
C VAL A 2 -28.30 21.40 1.48
N ASP A 3 -27.80 20.56 0.59
CA ASP A 3 -28.07 19.13 0.57
C ASP A 3 -27.51 18.48 1.86
N PRO A 4 -28.35 17.99 2.78
CA PRO A 4 -27.91 17.40 4.02
C PRO A 4 -27.55 15.93 3.74
N HIS A 5 -26.28 15.59 3.97
CA HIS A 5 -25.75 14.22 3.93
C HIS A 5 -25.43 13.62 2.55
N HIS A 6 -24.61 14.31 1.75
CA HIS A 6 -23.51 13.56 1.14
C HIS A 6 -22.61 13.13 2.31
N VAL A 7 -22.89 11.99 2.94
CA VAL A 7 -22.01 11.41 3.96
C VAL A 7 -20.73 11.09 3.21
N ALA A 8 -19.82 12.06 3.16
CA ALA A 8 -18.58 11.91 2.47
C ALA A 8 -17.90 10.69 3.10
N HIS A 9 -17.63 9.66 2.29
CA HIS A 9 -17.20 8.34 2.77
C HIS A 9 -15.97 8.37 3.69
N TRP A 10 -15.28 9.52 3.77
CA TRP A 10 -14.15 9.74 4.65
C TRP A 10 -14.52 9.95 6.14
N TYR A 11 -15.76 10.31 6.46
CA TYR A 11 -16.14 10.69 7.84
C TYR A 11 -16.02 9.54 8.86
N PRO A 12 -16.46 8.29 8.56
CA PRO A 12 -16.35 7.20 9.53
C PRO A 12 -14.92 6.66 9.65
N THR A 13 -14.22 6.96 10.76
CA THR A 13 -12.88 6.42 11.06
C THR A 13 -12.82 4.89 11.02
N ALA A 14 -13.94 4.22 11.31
CA ALA A 14 -14.07 2.77 11.20
C ALA A 14 -13.73 2.22 9.81
N ALA A 15 -14.00 2.99 8.74
CA ALA A 15 -13.66 2.63 7.37
C ALA A 15 -12.15 2.52 7.12
N TYR A 16 -11.32 3.05 8.02
CA TYR A 16 -9.86 3.07 7.90
C TYR A 16 -9.15 2.12 8.87
N LEU A 17 -9.86 1.37 9.71
CA LEU A 17 -9.23 0.48 10.70
C LEU A 17 -8.36 -0.61 10.05
N TYR A 18 -8.60 -0.94 8.78
CA TYR A 18 -7.76 -1.87 8.03
C TYR A 18 -6.34 -1.34 7.81
N VAL A 19 -6.14 -0.02 7.78
CA VAL A 19 -4.84 0.65 7.62
C VAL A 19 -3.86 0.26 8.73
N LEU A 20 -4.37 -0.06 9.92
CA LEU A 20 -3.56 -0.42 11.09
C LEU A 20 -2.70 -1.67 10.88
N TRP A 21 -3.02 -2.47 9.87
CA TRP A 21 -2.39 -3.76 9.58
C TRP A 21 -1.71 -3.80 8.22
N LEU A 22 -1.60 -2.65 7.54
CA LEU A 22 -0.96 -2.57 6.24
C LEU A 22 0.55 -2.50 6.38
N ASP A 23 1.25 -3.27 5.54
CA ASP A 23 2.69 -3.09 5.34
C ASP A 23 2.98 -1.90 4.42
N ALA A 24 4.27 -1.59 4.24
CA ALA A 24 4.72 -0.45 3.45
C ALA A 24 4.26 -0.50 1.98
N LEU A 25 4.19 -1.68 1.35
CA LEU A 25 3.75 -1.82 -0.05
C LEU A 25 2.25 -1.58 -0.18
N ALA A 26 1.49 -2.08 0.80
CA ALA A 26 0.06 -1.91 0.87
C ALA A 26 -0.30 -0.44 1.18
N LEU A 27 0.44 0.22 2.07
CA LEU A 27 0.32 1.66 2.32
C LEU A 27 0.68 2.49 1.08
N ALA A 28 1.77 2.15 0.38
CA ALA A 28 2.14 2.82 -0.86
C ALA A 28 1.01 2.80 -1.89
N TRP A 29 0.29 1.68 -1.98
CA TRP A 29 -0.87 1.54 -2.83
C TRP A 29 -2.02 2.45 -2.42
N GLU A 30 -2.33 2.54 -1.13
CA GLU A 30 -3.39 3.44 -0.65
C GLU A 30 -3.12 4.89 -1.05
N TYR A 31 -1.88 5.35 -0.97
CA TYR A 31 -1.52 6.69 -1.42
C TYR A 31 -1.59 6.81 -2.96
N LEU A 32 -1.06 5.85 -3.70
CA LEU A 32 -1.07 5.88 -5.17
C LEU A 32 -2.50 5.86 -5.75
N ARG A 33 -3.38 4.96 -5.27
CA ARG A 33 -4.74 4.80 -5.81
C ARG A 33 -5.63 6.04 -5.62
N ARG A 34 -5.21 6.97 -4.74
CA ARG A 34 -5.86 8.27 -4.50
C ARG A 34 -5.36 9.38 -5.42
N HIS A 35 -4.24 9.16 -6.12
CA HIS A 35 -3.70 10.16 -7.05
C HIS A 35 -4.65 10.37 -8.24
N PRO A 36 -5.09 11.61 -8.53
CA PRO A 36 -6.03 11.88 -9.61
C PRO A 36 -5.49 11.46 -10.98
N ASP A 37 -4.22 11.78 -11.27
CA ASP A 37 -3.61 11.38 -12.54
C ASP A 37 -3.45 9.86 -12.69
N TYR A 38 -3.24 9.12 -11.60
CA TYR A 38 -3.23 7.65 -11.65
C TYR A 38 -4.60 7.11 -12.05
N ARG A 39 -5.67 7.64 -11.42
CA ARG A 39 -7.06 7.28 -11.74
C ARG A 39 -7.39 7.60 -13.20
N LEU A 40 -6.96 8.76 -13.70
CA LEU A 40 -7.13 9.15 -15.09
C LEU A 40 -6.37 8.23 -16.06
N ASP A 41 -5.13 7.86 -15.72
CA ASP A 41 -4.34 6.91 -16.51
C ASP A 41 -4.99 5.53 -16.54
N TRP A 42 -5.48 5.03 -15.39
CA TRP A 42 -6.24 3.79 -15.32
C TRP A 42 -7.47 3.84 -16.22
N LEU A 43 -8.33 4.85 -16.07
CA LEU A 43 -9.57 5.00 -16.85
C LEU A 43 -9.31 4.98 -18.36
N ARG A 44 -8.28 5.70 -18.81
CA ARG A 44 -7.98 5.86 -20.23
C ARG A 44 -7.24 4.67 -20.85
N ARG A 45 -6.41 3.96 -20.07
CA ARG A 45 -5.37 3.08 -20.63
C ARG A 45 -5.52 1.62 -20.24
N HIS A 46 -6.23 1.26 -19.16
CA HIS A 46 -6.28 -0.12 -18.66
C HIS A 46 -6.74 -1.16 -19.71
N ARG A 47 -7.60 -0.77 -20.67
CA ARG A 47 -8.09 -1.65 -21.74
C ARG A 47 -7.12 -1.84 -22.92
N ARG A 48 -5.99 -1.12 -22.94
CA ARG A 48 -5.01 -1.12 -24.06
C ARG A 48 -3.65 -1.62 -23.56
N PRO A 49 -3.32 -2.92 -23.71
CA PRO A 49 -2.19 -3.56 -23.02
C PRO A 49 -0.84 -2.84 -23.17
N GLN A 50 -0.45 -2.46 -24.39
CA GLN A 50 0.84 -1.80 -24.66
C GLN A 50 0.94 -0.42 -23.99
N VAL A 51 -0.12 0.40 -24.11
CA VAL A 51 -0.17 1.75 -23.53
C VAL A 51 -0.31 1.69 -22.00
N ALA A 52 -1.04 0.70 -21.49
CA ALA A 52 -1.20 0.43 -20.06
C ALA A 52 0.15 0.10 -19.42
N GLN A 53 0.99 -0.71 -20.07
CA GLN A 53 2.29 -1.08 -19.53
C GLN A 53 3.22 0.13 -19.39
N GLN A 54 3.31 0.98 -20.42
CA GLN A 54 4.14 2.19 -20.35
C GLN A 54 3.64 3.17 -19.27
N ALA A 55 2.32 3.29 -19.11
CA ALA A 55 1.72 4.06 -18.03
C ALA A 55 2.02 3.46 -16.65
N ALA A 56 1.88 2.14 -16.49
CA ALA A 56 2.18 1.45 -15.24
C ALA A 56 3.62 1.71 -14.78
N HIS A 57 4.59 1.64 -15.70
CA HIS A 57 6.00 1.88 -15.39
C HIS A 57 6.26 3.29 -14.84
N ARG A 58 5.54 4.30 -15.34
CA ARG A 58 5.61 5.67 -14.79
C ARG A 58 5.14 5.77 -13.35
N TRP A 59 4.26 4.88 -12.92
CA TRP A 59 3.76 4.81 -11.54
C TRP A 59 4.58 3.86 -10.67
N GLY A 60 5.58 3.18 -11.23
CA GLY A 60 6.41 2.17 -10.56
C GLY A 60 5.74 0.81 -10.48
N LEU A 61 4.74 0.54 -11.33
CA LEU A 61 4.04 -0.74 -11.41
C LEU A 61 4.38 -1.48 -12.70
N ARG A 62 4.28 -2.81 -12.69
CA ARG A 62 4.37 -3.66 -13.90
C ARG A 62 3.12 -3.57 -14.75
N LEU A 63 1.96 -3.55 -14.09
CA LEU A 63 0.63 -3.43 -14.70
C LEU A 63 -0.18 -2.39 -13.91
N LEU A 64 -1.10 -1.71 -14.59
CA LEU A 64 -2.07 -0.86 -13.89
C LEU A 64 -3.01 -1.73 -13.06
N GLU A 65 -3.30 -1.28 -11.85
CA GLU A 65 -4.20 -1.92 -10.90
C GLU A 65 -5.45 -1.04 -10.73
N ASP A 66 -6.60 -1.66 -10.45
CA ASP A 66 -7.85 -0.91 -10.30
C ASP A 66 -7.82 0.00 -9.07
N PRO A 67 -7.82 1.34 -9.23
CA PRO A 67 -7.74 2.27 -8.12
C PRO A 67 -8.97 2.23 -7.20
N THR A 68 -10.06 1.57 -7.60
CA THR A 68 -11.24 1.38 -6.76
C THR A 68 -11.01 0.33 -5.67
N LEU A 69 -10.08 -0.61 -5.89
CA LEU A 69 -9.70 -1.64 -4.94
C LEU A 69 -8.74 -1.07 -3.87
N ASP A 70 -9.10 -1.25 -2.61
CA ASP A 70 -8.19 -0.93 -1.50
C ASP A 70 -7.13 -2.03 -1.32
N ALA A 71 -6.17 -1.79 -0.43
CA ALA A 71 -5.02 -2.65 -0.23
C ALA A 71 -5.33 -4.05 0.31
N ARG A 72 -6.59 -4.34 0.70
CA ARG A 72 -7.07 -5.68 1.05
C ARG A 72 -7.46 -6.52 -0.17
N ASP A 73 -7.74 -5.87 -1.30
CA ASP A 73 -8.23 -6.51 -2.51
C ASP A 73 -7.33 -6.25 -3.72
N ALA A 74 -6.54 -5.19 -3.68
CA ALA A 74 -5.59 -4.83 -4.73
C ALA A 74 -4.26 -5.62 -4.63
N HIS A 75 -3.62 -5.78 -5.79
CA HIS A 75 -2.40 -6.55 -6.00
C HIS A 75 -1.38 -5.77 -6.85
N PRO A 76 -0.94 -4.60 -6.37
CA PRO A 76 0.03 -3.77 -7.07
C PRO A 76 1.36 -4.51 -7.26
N VAL A 77 1.75 -4.68 -8.51
CA VAL A 77 3.02 -5.34 -8.87
C VAL A 77 4.10 -4.27 -9.02
N TRP A 78 4.79 -3.95 -7.92
CA TRP A 78 5.82 -2.91 -7.89
C TRP A 78 7.10 -3.27 -8.69
N LEU A 79 7.72 -2.28 -9.34
CA LEU A 79 8.96 -2.41 -10.13
C LEU A 79 10.06 -1.43 -9.66
N PRO A 80 11.30 -1.88 -9.45
CA PRO A 80 11.79 -3.25 -9.62
C PRO A 80 11.25 -4.19 -8.55
N GLY A 81 11.38 -5.51 -8.75
CA GLY A 81 10.94 -6.51 -7.78
C GLY A 81 11.49 -6.22 -6.37
N HIS A 82 10.61 -6.30 -5.37
CA HIS A 82 10.86 -5.82 -4.01
C HIS A 82 11.43 -6.90 -3.09
N ALA A 83 12.30 -6.54 -2.15
CA ALA A 83 12.94 -7.49 -1.21
C ALA A 83 11.94 -8.21 -0.28
N ALA A 84 10.78 -7.60 -0.04
CA ALA A 84 9.67 -8.20 0.70
C ALA A 84 8.94 -9.34 -0.07
N VAL A 85 9.23 -9.53 -1.37
CA VAL A 85 8.68 -10.63 -2.16
C VAL A 85 9.67 -11.79 -2.16
N VAL A 86 9.26 -12.93 -1.60
CA VAL A 86 10.05 -14.17 -1.59
C VAL A 86 9.83 -14.91 -2.91
N GLN A 87 10.89 -15.34 -3.57
CA GLN A 87 10.76 -16.14 -4.80
C GLN A 87 10.84 -17.62 -4.44
N LEU A 88 9.87 -18.41 -4.88
CA LEU A 88 9.79 -19.85 -4.63
C LEU A 88 10.07 -20.61 -5.92
N TYR A 89 10.99 -21.56 -5.85
CA TYR A 89 11.41 -22.40 -6.98
C TYR A 89 11.24 -23.88 -6.63
N PRO A 90 10.87 -24.73 -7.61
CA PRO A 90 10.97 -26.16 -7.40
C PRO A 90 12.44 -26.52 -7.13
N ASP A 91 12.67 -27.33 -6.11
CA ASP A 91 13.99 -27.91 -5.87
C ASP A 91 14.27 -28.97 -6.95
N ALA A 92 15.41 -28.84 -7.62
CA ALA A 92 15.79 -29.72 -8.72
C ALA A 92 16.45 -31.02 -8.25
N ASP A 93 17.00 -31.04 -7.04
CA ASP A 93 17.67 -32.21 -6.46
C ASP A 93 17.39 -32.27 -4.94
N PRO A 94 16.14 -32.55 -4.54
CA PRO A 94 15.74 -32.42 -3.15
C PRO A 94 16.30 -33.54 -2.27
N PRO A 95 16.82 -33.22 -1.07
CA PRO A 95 17.14 -34.24 -0.08
C PRO A 95 15.86 -34.96 0.42
N PRO A 96 15.99 -36.15 1.05
CA PRO A 96 14.83 -36.94 1.52
C PRO A 96 13.89 -36.21 2.49
N ASP A 97 14.37 -35.20 3.21
CA ASP A 97 13.65 -34.38 4.19
C ASP A 97 13.37 -32.95 3.70
N ALA A 98 13.45 -32.72 2.38
CA ALA A 98 13.18 -31.42 1.78
C ALA A 98 11.80 -30.88 2.15
N THR A 99 11.74 -29.58 2.46
CA THR A 99 10.47 -28.91 2.72
C THR A 99 9.63 -28.89 1.44
N ALA A 100 8.42 -29.44 1.50
CA ALA A 100 7.45 -29.36 0.42
C ALA A 100 6.74 -28.01 0.42
N PHE A 101 6.47 -27.46 -0.77
CA PHE A 101 5.55 -26.35 -0.93
C PHE A 101 4.14 -26.82 -0.64
N ALA A 102 3.59 -26.42 0.50
CA ALA A 102 2.22 -26.73 0.91
C ALA A 102 1.35 -25.48 0.79
N PHE A 103 0.78 -25.23 -0.39
CA PHE A 103 -0.06 -24.07 -0.70
C PHE A 103 -1.24 -23.96 0.27
N TRP A 104 -1.90 -25.07 0.56
CA TRP A 104 -3.06 -25.11 1.44
C TRP A 104 -2.72 -24.81 2.90
N SER A 105 -1.51 -25.16 3.33
CA SER A 105 -1.00 -24.95 4.69
C SER A 105 -0.51 -23.53 4.96
N LEU A 106 -0.35 -22.70 3.92
CA LEU A 106 -0.02 -21.28 4.12
C LEU A 106 -1.17 -20.59 4.86
N PRO A 107 -0.90 -19.93 6.01
CA PRO A 107 -1.94 -19.33 6.84
C PRO A 107 -2.53 -18.08 6.19
N GLY A 108 -3.78 -17.79 6.57
CA GLY A 108 -4.47 -16.58 6.15
C GLY A 108 -5.18 -16.68 4.80
N HIS A 109 -5.74 -15.54 4.38
CA HIS A 109 -6.44 -15.41 3.11
C HIS A 109 -5.43 -15.38 1.97
N LYS A 110 -5.57 -16.32 1.03
CA LYS A 110 -4.67 -16.51 -0.11
C LYS A 110 -5.27 -15.91 -1.37
N GLN A 111 -4.49 -15.11 -2.08
CA GLN A 111 -4.85 -14.59 -3.40
C GLN A 111 -3.73 -14.91 -4.37
N LEU A 112 -4.08 -15.60 -5.46
CA LEU A 112 -3.16 -16.06 -6.50
C LEU A 112 -3.49 -15.32 -7.80
N LEU A 113 -2.49 -14.66 -8.38
CA LEU A 113 -2.67 -13.81 -9.55
C LEU A 113 -1.51 -13.95 -10.53
N HIS A 114 -1.76 -13.66 -11.80
CA HIS A 114 -0.72 -13.59 -12.82
C HIS A 114 -0.29 -12.14 -13.06
N ASP A 115 0.99 -11.82 -12.85
CA ASP A 115 1.50 -10.44 -12.94
C ASP A 115 1.94 -10.02 -14.36
N GLY A 116 1.67 -10.88 -15.35
CA GLY A 116 2.13 -10.74 -16.74
C GLY A 116 3.50 -11.37 -17.01
N LYS A 117 4.23 -11.80 -15.98
CA LYS A 117 5.47 -12.57 -16.08
C LYS A 117 5.34 -13.97 -15.48
N GLY A 118 4.61 -14.10 -14.37
CA GLY A 118 4.40 -15.36 -13.69
C GLY A 118 3.33 -15.26 -12.60
N LEU A 119 3.23 -16.32 -11.80
CA LEU A 119 2.28 -16.37 -10.71
C LEU A 119 2.83 -15.66 -9.46
N THR A 120 1.98 -14.87 -8.82
CA THR A 120 2.23 -14.23 -7.54
C THR A 120 1.17 -14.63 -6.54
N LEU A 121 1.59 -14.88 -5.31
CA LEU A 121 0.73 -15.29 -4.21
C LEU A 121 0.88 -14.29 -3.07
N ILE A 122 -0.26 -13.76 -2.61
CA ILE A 122 -0.34 -12.99 -1.37
C ILE A 122 -1.08 -13.83 -0.33
N ALA A 123 -0.46 -14.03 0.82
CA ALA A 123 -1.09 -14.65 1.99
C ALA A 123 -1.22 -13.59 3.10
N ARG A 124 -2.46 -13.20 3.41
CA ARG A 124 -2.76 -12.17 4.42
C ARG A 124 -3.34 -12.81 5.69
N SER A 125 -2.66 -12.60 6.80
CA SER A 125 -3.19 -12.79 8.15
C SER A 125 -3.48 -11.42 8.77
N PRO A 126 -4.19 -11.34 9.91
CA PRO A 126 -4.51 -10.07 10.56
C PRO A 126 -3.30 -9.20 10.96
N ASP A 127 -2.11 -9.79 11.04
CA ASP A 127 -0.86 -9.18 11.52
C ASP A 127 0.25 -9.19 10.46
N HIS A 128 0.08 -9.91 9.35
CA HIS A 128 1.13 -10.11 8.38
C HIS A 128 0.62 -10.28 6.95
N CYS A 129 1.37 -9.76 5.99
CA CYS A 129 1.11 -9.93 4.57
C CYS A 129 2.36 -10.48 3.91
N GLN A 130 2.33 -11.76 3.57
CA GLN A 130 3.42 -12.45 2.88
C GLN A 130 3.18 -12.37 1.38
N ARG A 131 4.24 -12.11 0.62
CA ARG A 131 4.18 -12.07 -0.84
C ARG A 131 5.22 -13.02 -1.43
N TYR A 132 4.76 -13.81 -2.38
CA TYR A 132 5.54 -14.81 -3.06
C TYR A 132 5.46 -14.60 -4.57
N ALA A 133 6.58 -14.81 -5.26
CA ALA A 133 6.62 -15.03 -6.70
C ALA A 133 6.90 -16.51 -6.93
N LEU A 134 6.02 -17.20 -7.64
CA LEU A 134 6.11 -18.64 -7.88
C LEU A 134 6.78 -18.88 -9.23
N ALA A 135 7.87 -19.64 -9.23
CA ALA A 135 8.51 -20.07 -10.46
C ALA A 135 7.62 -21.04 -11.25
N PRO A 136 7.72 -21.07 -12.59
CA PRO A 136 7.02 -22.06 -13.39
C PRO A 136 7.34 -23.49 -12.92
N GLY A 137 6.31 -24.35 -12.86
CA GLY A 137 6.46 -25.76 -12.49
C GLY A 137 6.49 -26.05 -10.98
N LEU A 138 6.43 -25.02 -10.12
CA LEU A 138 6.20 -25.21 -8.68
C LEU A 138 4.72 -25.59 -8.45
N GLU A 139 4.51 -26.75 -7.85
CA GLU A 139 3.20 -27.32 -7.55
C GLU A 139 3.11 -27.67 -6.07
N ASP A 140 1.88 -27.77 -5.55
CA ASP A 140 1.64 -28.25 -4.18
C ASP A 140 2.24 -29.65 -3.99
N GLY A 141 2.96 -29.85 -2.89
CA GLY A 141 3.67 -31.08 -2.56
C GLY A 141 5.08 -31.22 -3.15
N LYS A 142 5.51 -30.37 -4.09
CA LYS A 142 6.89 -30.41 -4.61
C LYS A 142 7.86 -29.79 -3.61
N ALA A 143 9.07 -30.34 -3.52
CA ALA A 143 10.16 -29.74 -2.76
C ALA A 143 10.44 -28.31 -3.26
N VAL A 144 10.67 -27.39 -2.33
CA VAL A 144 10.79 -25.96 -2.64
C VAL A 144 12.03 -25.34 -2.02
N VAL A 145 12.71 -24.52 -2.82
CA VAL A 145 13.75 -23.61 -2.35
C VAL A 145 13.26 -22.18 -2.51
N TYR A 146 13.76 -21.28 -1.65
CA TYR A 146 13.40 -19.88 -1.69
C TYR A 146 14.60 -18.96 -1.89
N ALA A 147 14.39 -17.88 -2.64
CA ALA A 147 15.36 -16.80 -2.80
C ALA A 147 14.77 -15.48 -2.31
N ARG A 148 15.59 -14.69 -1.61
CA ARG A 148 15.27 -13.30 -1.23
C ARG A 148 16.28 -12.37 -1.90
N ARG A 149 15.81 -11.23 -2.41
CA ARG A 149 16.69 -10.21 -2.98
C ARG A 149 17.50 -9.57 -1.84
N GLY A 150 18.82 -9.51 -2.01
CA GLY A 150 19.72 -8.86 -1.04
C GLY A 150 19.45 -7.35 -0.92
N GLY A 151 19.28 -6.87 0.31
CA GLY A 151 19.00 -5.49 0.70
C GLY A 151 18.60 -5.43 2.18
N ALA A 152 18.93 -4.33 2.88
CA ALA A 152 18.88 -4.11 4.34
C ALA A 152 18.19 -5.22 5.15
N ALA A 153 19.01 -5.95 5.92
CA ALA A 153 18.66 -7.12 6.72
C ALA A 153 17.27 -7.02 7.36
N VAL A 154 16.26 -7.56 6.67
CA VAL A 154 15.05 -8.00 7.33
C VAL A 154 15.49 -9.19 8.17
N PRO A 155 15.30 -9.19 9.51
CA PRO A 155 15.63 -10.37 10.30
C PRO A 155 14.94 -11.55 9.66
N ALA A 156 15.68 -12.65 9.50
CA ALA A 156 15.12 -13.92 9.12
C ALA A 156 14.12 -14.32 10.21
N ARG A 157 12.89 -13.81 10.13
CA ARG A 157 11.75 -14.44 10.77
C ARG A 157 11.67 -15.78 10.08
N GLY A 158 12.11 -16.82 10.79
CA GLY A 158 11.98 -18.19 10.37
C GLY A 158 10.55 -18.37 9.88
N HIS A 159 10.43 -18.87 8.66
CA HIS A 159 9.18 -19.37 8.12
C HIS A 159 8.84 -20.67 8.87
N ALA A 160 8.51 -20.55 10.15
CA ALA A 160 7.74 -21.57 10.85
C ALA A 160 6.28 -21.12 10.76
N PRO A 161 5.38 -21.90 10.15
CA PRO A 161 3.96 -21.62 10.14
C PRO A 161 3.42 -21.93 11.53
N ASP A 162 3.58 -21.00 12.46
CA ASP A 162 3.05 -21.18 13.81
C ASP A 162 1.59 -20.68 13.86
N ALA A 163 0.72 -21.57 14.30
CA ALA A 163 -0.72 -21.39 14.33
C ALA A 163 -1.11 -20.47 15.48
N ALA A 164 -1.15 -19.16 15.22
CA ALA A 164 -1.69 -18.21 16.20
C ALA A 164 -3.22 -18.13 16.11
N LEU A 165 -3.90 -19.13 16.67
CA LEU A 165 -5.28 -19.02 17.12
C LEU A 165 -5.37 -17.92 18.20
N ALA A 166 -6.13 -16.87 17.91
CA ALA A 166 -6.68 -15.91 18.89
C ALA A 166 -5.68 -15.27 19.88
N ALA A 167 -4.49 -14.86 19.44
CA ALA A 167 -3.70 -13.91 20.21
C ALA A 167 -4.41 -12.54 20.21
N ALA A 168 -4.67 -11.99 21.40
CA ALA A 168 -5.18 -10.63 21.55
C ALA A 168 -4.25 -9.67 20.78
N LYS A 169 -4.81 -8.92 19.84
CA LYS A 169 -4.00 -8.07 18.96
C LYS A 169 -3.28 -7.00 19.79
N PRO A 170 -1.98 -6.77 19.59
CA PRO A 170 -1.29 -5.68 20.27
C PRO A 170 -1.96 -4.35 19.90
N ARG A 171 -1.98 -3.41 20.85
CA ARG A 171 -2.51 -2.07 20.62
C ARG A 171 -1.81 -1.44 19.40
N PRO A 172 -2.55 -0.78 18.49
CA PRO A 172 -1.94 -0.13 17.34
C PRO A 172 -0.84 0.84 17.75
N THR A 173 0.26 0.83 16.99
CA THR A 173 1.38 1.74 17.27
C THR A 173 0.98 3.19 16.97
N PRO A 174 1.64 4.18 17.59
CA PRO A 174 1.43 5.59 17.23
C PRO A 174 1.66 5.88 15.74
N ALA A 175 2.61 5.17 15.11
CA ALA A 175 2.86 5.27 13.68
C ALA A 175 1.68 4.76 12.83
N ALA A 176 1.10 3.60 13.19
CA ALA A 176 -0.07 3.07 12.49
C ALA A 176 -1.29 4.00 12.60
N LEU A 177 -1.52 4.58 13.78
CA LEU A 177 -2.58 5.59 13.98
C LEU A 177 -2.30 6.88 13.19
N LEU A 178 -1.04 7.28 13.06
CA LEU A 178 -0.66 8.42 12.22
C LEU A 178 -0.96 8.16 10.75
N GLU A 179 -0.66 6.97 10.22
CA GLU A 179 -0.97 6.60 8.84
C GLU A 179 -2.49 6.60 8.59
N LEU A 180 -3.26 6.00 9.50
CA LEU A 180 -4.72 6.01 9.45
C LEU A 180 -5.27 7.42 9.34
N HIS A 181 -4.91 8.30 10.27
CA HIS A 181 -5.38 9.69 10.25
C HIS A 181 -4.85 10.48 9.05
N THR A 182 -3.66 10.14 8.53
CA THR A 182 -3.13 10.78 7.32
C THR A 182 -3.97 10.42 6.11
N LEU A 183 -4.32 9.15 5.92
CA LEU A 183 -5.18 8.70 4.82
C LEU A 183 -6.58 9.29 4.93
N GLN A 184 -7.17 9.29 6.11
CA GLN A 184 -8.49 9.90 6.32
C GLN A 184 -8.48 11.41 6.06
N ALA A 185 -7.44 12.12 6.52
CA ALA A 185 -7.28 13.56 6.22
C ALA A 185 -7.07 13.83 4.72
N LEU A 186 -6.36 12.94 4.01
CA LEU A 186 -6.18 13.02 2.57
C LEU A 186 -7.51 12.85 1.85
N ASP A 187 -8.29 11.81 2.18
CA ASP A 187 -9.59 11.56 1.57
C ASP A 187 -10.58 12.70 1.84
N ALA A 188 -10.55 13.27 3.04
CA ALA A 188 -11.33 14.45 3.38
C ALA A 188 -10.93 15.68 2.53
N THR A 189 -9.63 15.92 2.38
CA THR A 189 -9.10 17.04 1.58
C THR A 189 -9.45 16.86 0.09
N LEU A 190 -9.34 15.63 -0.44
CA LEU A 190 -9.73 15.30 -1.82
C LEU A 190 -11.24 15.44 -2.05
N ALA A 191 -12.06 15.25 -1.01
CA ALA A 191 -13.49 15.52 -1.03
C ALA A 191 -13.84 17.02 -0.87
N GLY A 192 -12.85 17.90 -0.74
CA GLY A 192 -13.04 19.35 -0.60
C GLY A 192 -13.33 19.84 0.82
N ALA A 193 -13.16 18.98 1.84
CA ALA A 193 -13.37 19.38 3.23
C ALA A 193 -12.34 20.44 3.67
N SER A 194 -12.80 21.43 4.42
CA SER A 194 -11.96 22.41 5.10
C SER A 194 -11.16 21.77 6.23
N LEU A 195 -10.04 22.38 6.63
CA LEU A 195 -9.24 21.87 7.75
C LEU A 195 -10.04 21.74 9.05
N ARG A 196 -11.07 22.58 9.25
CA ARG A 196 -11.94 22.50 10.44
C ARG A 196 -12.83 21.26 10.38
N GLU A 197 -13.48 21.00 9.25
CA GLU A 197 -14.28 19.78 9.02
C GLU A 197 -13.43 18.51 9.14
N VAL A 198 -12.20 18.53 8.62
CA VAL A 198 -11.24 17.42 8.83
C VAL A 198 -10.95 17.22 10.32
N GLY A 199 -10.80 18.32 11.08
CA GLY A 199 -10.65 18.27 12.54
C GLY A 199 -11.85 17.65 13.24
N GLU A 200 -13.07 18.07 12.87
CA GLU A 200 -14.33 17.54 13.41
C GLU A 200 -14.46 16.04 13.15
N GLY A 201 -14.20 15.57 11.92
CA GLY A 201 -14.32 14.16 11.59
C GLY A 201 -13.25 13.26 12.25
N LEU A 202 -12.03 13.78 12.46
CA LEU A 202 -10.94 13.00 13.08
C LEU A 202 -11.00 13.00 14.61
N PHE A 203 -11.38 14.12 15.22
CA PHE A 203 -11.22 14.35 16.66
C PHE A 203 -12.53 14.70 17.38
N GLY A 204 -13.63 14.88 16.64
CA GLY A 204 -14.95 15.22 17.18
C GLY A 204 -15.20 16.72 17.25
N VAL A 205 -16.48 17.09 17.32
CA VAL A 205 -16.95 18.48 17.38
C VAL A 205 -16.47 19.23 18.63
N GLU A 206 -16.44 18.55 19.78
CA GLU A 206 -15.97 19.13 21.04
C GLU A 206 -14.49 19.53 20.97
N ALA A 207 -13.66 18.70 20.30
CA ALA A 207 -12.23 18.97 20.19
C ALA A 207 -11.91 20.21 19.35
N VAL A 208 -12.80 20.59 18.41
CA VAL A 208 -12.61 21.78 17.57
C VAL A 208 -13.37 23.02 18.06
N ALA A 209 -14.01 22.95 19.24
CA ALA A 209 -14.77 24.09 19.78
C ALA A 209 -13.92 25.37 19.84
N ASP A 210 -12.64 25.21 20.22
CA ASP A 210 -11.64 26.26 20.30
C ASP A 210 -10.76 26.41 19.03
N TRP A 211 -11.24 26.05 17.85
CA TRP A 211 -10.40 25.99 16.62
C TRP A 211 -9.60 27.26 16.30
N TYR A 212 -10.13 28.42 16.66
CA TYR A 212 -9.48 29.73 16.43
C TYR A 212 -8.62 30.20 17.61
N SER A 213 -8.84 29.66 18.81
CA SER A 213 -8.11 29.93 20.06
C SER A 213 -6.96 28.94 20.30
N ASP A 214 -7.11 27.67 19.88
CA ASP A 214 -6.09 26.62 19.94
C ASP A 214 -5.36 26.44 18.59
N GLY A 215 -4.14 26.98 18.51
CA GLY A 215 -3.27 26.79 17.35
C GLY A 215 -2.74 25.35 17.17
N GLY A 216 -2.80 24.52 18.21
CA GLY A 216 -2.26 23.17 18.28
C GLY A 216 -3.00 22.18 17.39
N LEU A 217 -4.31 22.01 17.61
CA LEU A 217 -5.13 21.10 16.82
C LEU A 217 -5.17 21.48 15.34
N ARG A 218 -5.35 22.77 15.04
CA ARG A 218 -5.31 23.30 13.67
C ARG A 218 -4.00 22.99 12.97
N SER A 219 -2.88 23.14 13.67
CA SER A 219 -1.57 22.80 13.13
C SER A 219 -1.40 21.30 12.92
N LYS A 220 -1.95 20.46 13.81
CA LYS A 220 -1.95 18.99 13.67
C LYS A 220 -2.72 18.54 12.44
N VAL A 221 -3.95 19.02 12.25
CA VAL A 221 -4.78 18.69 11.08
C VAL A 221 -4.11 19.14 9.77
N ARG A 222 -3.58 20.37 9.75
CA ARG A 222 -2.80 20.88 8.60
C ARG A 222 -1.60 20.00 8.26
N ARG A 223 -0.88 19.49 9.26
CA ARG A 223 0.25 18.56 9.04
C ARG A 223 -0.22 17.22 8.48
N LEU A 224 -1.33 16.68 8.95
CA LEU A 224 -1.92 15.44 8.41
C LEU A 224 -2.27 15.60 6.93
N ALA A 225 -3.00 16.66 6.57
CA ALA A 225 -3.39 16.95 5.19
C ALA A 225 -2.16 17.11 4.27
N ARG A 226 -1.17 17.90 4.69
CA ARG A 226 0.09 18.08 3.94
C ARG A 226 0.88 16.79 3.78
N ARG A 227 0.93 15.96 4.84
CA ARG A 227 1.60 14.67 4.79
C ARG A 227 0.92 13.72 3.80
N GLY A 228 -0.41 13.67 3.81
CA GLY A 228 -1.19 12.86 2.88
C GLY A 228 -0.96 13.25 1.43
N ASP A 229 -1.02 14.54 1.11
CA ASP A 229 -0.73 15.05 -0.24
C ASP A 229 0.70 14.73 -0.68
N ALA A 230 1.69 14.94 0.19
CA ALA A 230 3.09 14.61 -0.11
C ALA A 230 3.32 13.12 -0.38
N LEU A 231 2.67 12.24 0.38
CA LEU A 231 2.74 10.79 0.16
C LEU A 231 2.05 10.39 -1.16
N MET A 232 0.86 10.92 -1.42
CA MET A 232 0.14 10.69 -2.67
C MET A 232 0.97 11.13 -3.89
N ARG A 233 1.53 12.35 -3.89
CA ARG A 233 2.22 12.96 -5.05
C ARG A 233 3.64 12.45 -5.29
N GLY A 234 4.10 11.44 -4.55
CA GLY A 234 5.39 10.81 -4.81
C GLY A 234 6.02 10.14 -3.61
N GLY A 235 5.65 10.52 -2.38
CA GLY A 235 6.17 9.88 -1.18
C GLY A 235 5.83 8.39 -1.06
N TYR A 236 4.76 7.92 -1.72
CA TYR A 236 4.42 6.50 -1.85
C TYR A 236 5.57 5.70 -2.47
N ARG A 237 6.40 6.33 -3.31
CA ARG A 237 7.58 5.69 -3.92
C ARG A 237 8.60 5.30 -2.88
N GLN A 238 8.79 6.10 -1.84
CA GLN A 238 9.68 5.75 -0.74
C GLN A 238 9.14 4.56 0.05
N LEU A 239 7.82 4.52 0.30
CA LEU A 239 7.18 3.37 0.95
C LEU A 239 7.31 2.08 0.11
N ALA A 240 7.21 2.21 -1.21
CA ALA A 240 7.41 1.12 -2.16
C ALA A 240 8.88 0.84 -2.53
N GLN A 241 9.84 1.54 -1.92
CA GLN A 241 11.28 1.46 -2.21
C GLN A 241 11.62 1.62 -3.71
N LEU A 242 10.86 2.48 -4.39
CA LEU A 242 11.04 2.84 -5.79
C LEU A 242 12.05 3.99 -5.92
N PRO A 243 12.76 4.09 -7.07
CA PRO A 243 13.52 5.27 -7.39
C PRO A 243 12.64 6.53 -7.30
N PRO A 244 13.18 7.66 -6.80
CA PRO A 244 12.49 8.94 -6.90
C PRO A 244 12.10 9.23 -8.35
N LEU A 245 11.01 9.99 -8.54
CA LEU A 245 10.78 10.58 -9.85
C LEU A 245 11.99 11.45 -10.17
N GLU A 246 12.58 11.28 -11.35
CA GLU A 246 13.56 12.24 -11.85
C GLU A 246 12.88 13.61 -11.78
N LYS A 247 13.38 14.48 -10.88
CA LYS A 247 13.04 15.90 -10.95
C LYS A 247 13.58 16.34 -12.30
N GLY A 248 12.70 16.52 -13.28
CA GLY A 248 13.06 17.24 -14.49
C GLY A 248 13.77 18.51 -14.03
N ARG A 249 15.03 18.67 -14.45
CA ARG A 249 15.68 19.97 -14.39
C ARG A 249 14.73 20.92 -15.09
N SER A 250 14.07 21.79 -14.34
CA SER A 250 13.65 23.05 -14.91
C SER A 250 14.93 23.74 -15.34
N GLU A 251 15.24 23.67 -16.63
CA GLU A 251 16.14 24.64 -17.27
C GLU A 251 15.45 25.99 -17.18
N ASP A 252 15.64 26.65 -16.04
CA ASP A 252 15.36 28.07 -15.87
C ASP A 252 16.45 28.61 -14.94
N ASP A 253 17.68 28.58 -15.48
CA ASP A 253 18.68 29.56 -15.10
C ASP A 253 19.45 29.96 -16.36
N ALA A 254 18.68 30.50 -17.31
CA ALA A 254 19.25 31.31 -18.38
C ALA A 254 19.87 32.54 -17.71
N LYS A 255 21.20 32.50 -17.53
CA LYS A 255 22.03 33.66 -17.22
C LYS A 255 21.54 34.86 -18.03
N ARG A 256 21.03 35.87 -17.36
CA ARG A 256 20.91 37.22 -17.92
C ARG A 256 22.24 37.97 -17.70
N PRO A 257 22.63 38.82 -18.67
CA PRO A 257 23.95 39.43 -18.77
C PRO A 257 24.27 40.40 -17.64
#